data_AF-A0A926L500-F1
#
_entry.id   AF-A0A926L500-F1
#
_cell.length_a   1.000
_cell.length_b   1.000
_cell.length_c   1.000
_cell.angle_alpha   90.00
_cell.angle_beta   90.00
_cell.angle_gamma   90.00
#
_symmetry.space_group_name_H-M   'P 1'
#
loop_
_entity.id
_entity.type
_entity.pdbx_description
1 polymer ?
#
loop_
_entity_poly.entity_id
_entity_poly.type
_entity_poly.pdbx_seq_one_letter_code
_entity_poly.pdbx_strand_id
1 'polypeptide(L)' 'MSEEKTSWHPGEIVPASGIYECDCGGEHHWSTDVKSHRFPPLPSGCSGEFWTLQKPAHPEDHVG' A
#
# COMPACT_ATOMS: atom_id res chain seq x y z
N MET A 1 0.08 -14.41 -15.02
CA MET A 1 0.98 -13.26 -14.82
C MET A 1 0.10 -12.19 -14.21
N SER A 2 0.21 -11.89 -12.94
CA SER A 2 1.43 -11.57 -12.19
C SER A 2 1.21 -11.98 -10.74
N GLU A 3 2.23 -12.40 -10.00
CA GLU A 3 2.17 -12.34 -8.54
C GLU A 3 1.78 -10.89 -8.19
N GLU A 4 0.54 -10.67 -7.75
CA GLU A 4 0.10 -9.40 -7.19
C GLU A 4 0.99 -9.18 -5.98
N LYS A 5 2.06 -8.40 -6.17
CA LYS A 5 2.93 -7.95 -5.10
C LYS A 5 2.05 -7.10 -4.19
N THR A 6 1.45 -7.71 -3.18
CA THR A 6 0.53 -7.05 -2.25
C THR A 6 1.27 -6.29 -1.16
N SER A 7 2.61 -6.25 -1.18
CA SER A 7 3.48 -5.63 -0.19
C SER A 7 4.47 -4.67 -0.85
N TRP A 8 4.49 -3.41 -0.45
CA TRP A 8 5.33 -2.35 -1.03
C TRP A 8 6.20 -1.68 0.02
N HIS A 9 7.42 -1.29 -0.38
CA HIS A 9 8.32 -0.60 0.53
C HIS A 9 7.97 0.89 0.69
N PRO A 10 8.30 1.47 1.86
CA PRO A 10 8.27 2.92 2.06
C PRO A 10 9.16 3.62 1.03
N GLY A 11 8.62 4.63 0.35
CA GLY A 11 9.29 5.33 -0.75
C GLY A 11 9.02 4.77 -2.15
N GLU A 12 8.41 3.58 -2.27
CA GLU A 12 7.99 3.01 -3.56
C GLU A 12 6.75 3.75 -4.11
N ILE A 13 6.61 3.75 -5.43
CA ILE A 13 5.45 4.30 -6.12
C ILE A 13 4.27 3.34 -5.90
N VAL A 14 3.16 3.87 -5.40
CA VAL A 14 1.93 3.11 -5.18
C VAL A 14 1.31 2.74 -6.53
N PRO A 15 1.09 1.44 -6.81
CA PRO A 15 0.52 1.02 -8.10
C PRO A 15 -1.00 1.24 -8.17
N ALA A 16 -1.72 1.18 -7.04
CA ALA A 16 -3.17 1.29 -7.00
C ALA A 16 -3.65 2.19 -5.85
N SER A 17 -4.71 2.96 -6.06
CA SER A 17 -5.33 3.69 -4.95
C SER A 17 -6.02 2.71 -4.01
N GLY A 18 -5.90 2.89 -2.69
CA GLY A 18 -6.43 1.95 -1.73
C GLY A 18 -6.07 2.24 -0.27
N ILE A 19 -6.59 1.38 0.59
CA ILE A 19 -6.26 1.27 1.99
C ILE A 19 -5.13 0.25 2.11
N TYR A 20 -4.00 0.75 2.58
CA TYR A 20 -2.81 0.00 2.90
C TYR A 20 -2.67 -0.13 4.40
N GLU A 21 -2.14 -1.25 4.85
CA GLU A 21 -1.87 -1.50 6.26
C GLU A 21 -0.41 -1.89 6.43
N CYS A 22 0.24 -1.40 7.48
CA CYS A 22 1.61 -1.80 7.76
C CYS A 22 1.65 -3.26 8.23
N ASP A 23 2.58 -4.05 7.70
CA ASP A 23 2.83 -5.44 8.11
C ASP A 23 3.28 -5.58 9.58
N CYS A 24 3.56 -4.46 10.27
CA CYS A 24 3.95 -4.46 11.68
C CYS A 24 2.89 -4.99 12.65
N GLY A 25 1.63 -5.16 12.22
CA GLY A 25 0.51 -5.55 13.08
C GLY A 25 0.03 -4.46 14.04
N GLY A 26 0.61 -3.26 13.99
CA GLY A 26 0.02 -2.05 14.54
C GLY A 26 -1.02 -1.51 13.56
N GLU A 27 -2.13 -0.96 14.06
CA GLU A 27 -3.23 -0.31 13.29
C GLU A 27 -2.76 0.94 12.51
N HIS A 28 -1.73 0.78 11.67
CA HIS A 28 -1.22 1.79 10.78
C HIS A 28 -1.91 1.60 9.43
N HIS A 29 -3.08 2.21 9.31
CA HIS A 29 -3.79 2.30 8.05
C HIS A 29 -3.34 3.55 7.30
N TRP A 30 -2.91 3.37 6.06
CA TRP A 30 -2.59 4.43 5.13
C TRP A 30 -3.50 4.36 3.92
N SER A 31 -4.35 5.37 3.76
CA SER A 31 -5.29 5.47 2.65
C SER A 31 -4.75 6.47 1.62
N THR A 32 -4.66 6.07 0.35
CA THR A 32 -4.35 6.98 -0.76
C THR A 32 -5.39 6.87 -1.84
N ASP A 33 -5.86 8.03 -2.30
CA ASP A 33 -6.85 8.13 -3.37
C ASP A 33 -6.19 8.25 -4.76
N VAL A 34 -4.89 8.58 -4.80
CA VAL A 34 -4.12 8.82 -6.03
C VAL A 34 -3.12 7.69 -6.29
N LYS A 35 -3.26 7.03 -7.46
CA LYS A 35 -2.24 6.11 -8.02
C LYS A 35 -1.00 6.91 -8.42
N SER A 36 0.18 6.38 -8.13
CA SER A 36 1.49 7.05 -8.26
C SER A 36 1.94 7.97 -7.11
N HIS A 37 1.25 7.98 -5.97
CA HIS A 37 1.80 8.59 -4.77
C HIS A 37 2.95 7.71 -4.20
N ARG A 38 3.93 8.28 -3.50
CA ARG A 38 4.98 7.48 -2.85
C ARG A 38 4.51 7.07 -1.46
N PHE A 39 4.77 5.82 -1.07
CA PHE A 39 4.51 5.37 0.29
C PHE A 39 5.30 6.22 1.29
N PRO A 40 4.67 6.73 2.36
CA PRO A 40 5.39 7.48 3.37
C PRO A 40 6.41 6.56 4.08
N PRO A 41 7.57 7.10 4.48
CA PRO A 41 8.52 6.39 5.32
C PRO A 41 7.83 5.97 6.62
N LEU A 42 8.06 4.73 7.04
CA LEU A 42 7.52 4.23 8.31
C LEU A 42 8.17 4.99 9.48
N PRO A 43 7.41 5.32 10.53
CA PRO A 43 7.94 6.02 11.69
C PRO A 43 9.01 5.17 12.39
N SER A 44 10.00 5.84 13.00
CA SER A 44 11.08 5.18 13.73
C SER A 44 10.51 4.34 14.88
N GLY A 45 10.69 3.01 14.78
CA GLY A 45 10.15 2.05 15.75
C GLY A 45 8.99 1.20 15.23
N CYS A 46 8.56 1.38 13.97
CA CYS A 46 7.65 0.44 13.34
C CYS A 46 8.42 -0.83 12.93
N SER A 47 7.99 -2.01 13.39
CA SER A 47 8.59 -3.30 12.99
C SER A 47 8.21 -3.75 11.59
N GLY A 48 7.33 -3.01 10.91
CA GLY A 48 6.92 -3.29 9.55
C GLY A 48 7.95 -2.75 8.58
N GLU A 49 8.14 -3.47 7.48
CA GLU A 49 9.00 -3.04 6.36
C GLU A 49 8.21 -2.77 5.09
N PHE A 50 6.91 -3.10 5.11
CA PHE A 50 6.05 -3.09 3.95
C PHE A 50 4.66 -2.59 4.30
N TRP A 51 4.07 -1.91 3.32
CA TRP A 51 2.67 -1.58 3.27
C TRP A 51 1.95 -2.66 2.47
N THR A 52 0.93 -3.26 3.06
CA THR A 52 0.13 -4.32 2.43
C THR A 52 -1.23 -3.78 2.00
N LEU A 53 -1.63 -3.99 0.74
CA LEU A 53 -2.94 -3.54 0.26
C LEU A 53 -4.03 -4.40 0.89
N GLN A 54 -4.85 -3.80 1.74
CA GLN A 54 -6.00 -4.46 2.33
C GLN A 54 -7.24 -4.28 1.47
N LYS A 55 -7.50 -3.05 1.00
CA LYS A 55 -8.67 -2.75 0.18
C LYS A 55 -8.34 -1.78 -0.94
N PRO A 56 -8.45 -2.16 -2.22
CA PRO A 56 -8.36 -1.19 -3.32
C PRO A 56 -9.52 -0.20 -3.24
N ALA A 57 -9.23 1.10 -3.44
CA ALA A 57 -10.23 2.17 -3.42
C ALA A 57 -11.07 2.17 -4.71
N HIS A 58 -10.50 1.69 -5.81
CA HIS A 58 -11.19 1.54 -7.08
C HIS A 58 -11.19 0.05 -7.48
N PRO A 59 -12.32 -0.66 -7.38
CA PRO A 59 -12.44 -2.03 -7.87
C PRO A 59 -12.45 -2.14 -9.42
N GLU A 60 -12.20 -1.05 -10.16
CA GLU A 60 -12.49 -0.96 -11.60
C GLU A 60 -11.27 -0.71 -12.54
N ASP A 61 -10.02 -0.76 -12.07
CA ASP A 61 -8.84 -0.67 -13.00
C ASP A 61 -8.53 -2.03 -13.69
N HIS A 62 -9.52 -2.93 -13.78
CA HIS A 62 -9.49 -4.19 -14.54
C HIS A 62 -10.65 -4.27 -15.55
N VAL A 63 -10.96 -3.19 -16.26
CA VAL A 63 -11.78 -3.28 -17.48
C VAL A 63 -11.09 -2.58 -18.65
N GLY A 64 -10.72 -3.37 -19.65
CA GLY A 64 -10.08 -2.93 -20.88
C GLY A 64 -9.32 -4.07 -21.55
#